data_AF-A0A2E5TN55-F1
#
_entry.id   AF-A0A2E5TN55-F1
#
_cell.length_a   1.000
_cell.length_b   1.000
_cell.length_c   1.000
_cell.angle_alpha   90.00
_cell.angle_beta   90.00
_cell.angle_gamma   90.00
#
_symmetry.space_group_name_H-M   'P 1'
#
loop_
_entity.id
_entity.type
_entity.pdbx_description
1 polymer ?
#
loop_
_entity_poly.entity_id
_entity_poly.type
_entity_poly.pdbx_seq_one_letter_code
_entity_poly.pdbx_strand_id
1 'polypeptide(L)'
;MIFSKTIRLIKTIQEKNFRQEVLLPDDVSFLLSCIENPHSDSVYTAALIALTESDNNVLDTLMKRFLFLQDQAQMLAIPMLATTDYVVCYTFLLELLKESDNLDEVAMIAMVLSSTHYLVVPIMVNELISDDAVYCDRLGSVFKLIGFKKVAKYLILHPQIPFESFFRNLFGNEKIDFIKQKK
;
A
#
# COMPACT_ATOMS: atom_id res chain seq x y z
N MET A 1 -12.72 28.72 -13.91
CA MET A 1 -11.58 29.57 -13.51
C MET A 1 -11.05 29.30 -12.09
N ILE A 2 -11.68 28.41 -11.30
CA ILE A 2 -11.24 28.01 -9.94
C ILE A 2 -10.21 26.86 -10.01
N PHE A 3 -10.46 25.86 -10.88
CA PHE A 3 -9.55 24.71 -11.10
C PHE A 3 -8.10 25.10 -11.41
N SER A 4 -7.88 26.16 -12.19
CA SER A 4 -6.51 26.58 -12.55
C SER A 4 -5.74 27.20 -11.39
N LYS A 5 -6.44 27.78 -10.40
CA LYS A 5 -5.80 28.39 -9.23
C LYS A 5 -5.37 27.32 -8.21
N THR A 6 -6.24 26.36 -7.90
CA THR A 6 -5.94 25.25 -6.98
C THR A 6 -4.77 24.41 -7.50
N ILE A 7 -4.83 23.96 -8.75
CA ILE A 7 -3.74 23.18 -9.35
C ILE A 7 -2.43 23.98 -9.39
N ARG A 8 -2.48 25.29 -9.65
CA ARG A 8 -1.28 26.13 -9.64
C ARG A 8 -0.65 26.18 -8.24
N LEU A 9 -1.46 26.30 -7.18
CA LEU A 9 -0.95 26.30 -5.82
C LEU A 9 -0.34 24.95 -5.43
N ILE A 10 -1.00 23.84 -5.79
CA ILE A 10 -0.44 22.49 -5.58
C ILE A 10 0.90 22.36 -6.30
N LYS A 11 1.02 22.81 -7.56
CA LYS A 11 2.29 22.79 -8.30
C LYS A 11 3.37 23.60 -7.59
N THR A 12 3.05 24.77 -7.06
CA THR A 12 4.02 25.56 -6.28
C THR A 12 4.49 24.80 -5.04
N ILE A 13 3.60 24.10 -4.34
CA ILE A 13 3.95 23.26 -3.19
C ILE A 13 4.81 22.06 -3.62
N GLN A 14 4.46 21.40 -4.73
CA GLN A 14 5.22 20.28 -5.27
C GLN A 14 6.63 20.70 -5.72
N GLU A 15 6.78 21.88 -6.32
CA GLU A 15 8.08 22.45 -6.67
C GLU A 15 8.96 22.70 -5.43
N LYS A 16 8.37 23.13 -4.30
CA LYS A 16 9.11 23.20 -3.01
C LYS A 16 9.59 21.81 -2.59
N ASN A 17 8.70 20.82 -2.64
CA ASN A 17 9.02 19.44 -2.24
C ASN A 17 10.15 18.85 -3.11
N PHE A 18 10.11 19.05 -4.44
CA PHE A 18 11.19 18.63 -5.34
C PHE A 18 12.53 19.29 -5.06
N ARG A 19 12.52 20.50 -4.50
CA ARG A 19 13.73 21.20 -4.05
C ARG A 19 14.19 20.77 -2.66
N GLN A 20 13.54 19.78 -2.07
CA GLN A 20 13.76 19.31 -0.69
C GLN A 20 13.53 20.41 0.35
N GLU A 21 12.69 21.39 0.02
CA GLU A 21 12.23 22.38 0.99
C GLU A 21 11.16 21.75 1.87
N VAL A 22 11.23 21.99 3.18
CA VAL A 22 10.26 21.46 4.15
C VAL A 22 8.89 22.08 3.87
N LEU A 23 7.88 21.23 3.74
CA LEU A 23 6.50 21.68 3.62
C LEU A 23 6.04 22.30 4.94
N LEU A 24 5.47 23.50 4.85
CA LEU A 24 4.92 24.17 6.03
C LEU A 24 3.60 23.50 6.45
N PRO A 25 3.19 23.61 7.73
CA PRO A 25 1.90 23.08 8.18
C PRO A 25 0.72 23.54 7.31
N ASP A 26 0.73 24.81 6.88
CA ASP A 26 -0.30 25.36 6.00
C ASP A 26 -0.30 24.72 4.60
N ASP A 27 0.88 24.36 4.07
CA ASP A 27 0.99 23.65 2.80
C ASP A 27 0.34 22.26 2.92
N VAL A 28 0.65 21.52 4.00
CA VAL A 28 0.07 20.20 4.28
C VAL A 28 -1.43 20.28 4.52
N SER A 29 -1.90 21.23 5.35
CA SER A 29 -3.34 21.44 5.60
C SER A 29 -4.09 21.78 4.32
N PHE A 30 -3.50 22.59 3.44
CA PHE A 30 -4.10 22.89 2.14
C PHE A 30 -4.19 21.63 1.26
N LEU A 31 -3.13 20.85 1.15
CA LEU A 31 -3.12 19.60 0.38
C LEU A 31 -4.16 18.60 0.91
N LEU A 32 -4.24 18.41 2.23
CA LEU A 32 -5.26 17.58 2.86
C LEU A 32 -6.68 18.06 2.55
N SER A 33 -6.93 19.37 2.61
CA SER A 33 -8.23 19.94 2.24
C SER A 33 -8.62 19.63 0.79
N CYS A 34 -7.65 19.48 -0.11
CA CYS A 34 -7.90 19.17 -1.52
C CYS A 34 -8.35 17.73 -1.76
N ILE A 35 -8.09 16.81 -0.82
CA ILE A 35 -8.45 15.39 -0.92
C ILE A 35 -9.58 15.00 0.04
N GLU A 36 -9.90 15.85 1.00
CA GLU A 36 -11.01 15.68 1.95
C GLU A 36 -12.30 16.35 1.49
N ASN A 37 -12.21 17.35 0.61
CA ASN A 37 -13.37 18.06 0.07
C ASN A 37 -13.62 17.68 -1.39
N PRO A 38 -14.85 17.83 -1.90
CA PRO A 38 -15.17 17.53 -3.29
C PRO A 38 -14.37 18.37 -4.29
N HIS A 39 -13.57 17.70 -5.10
CA HIS A 39 -12.78 18.27 -6.20
C HIS A 39 -12.76 17.31 -7.41
N SER A 40 -12.14 17.76 -8.51
CA SER A 40 -11.90 16.92 -9.69
C SER A 40 -10.76 15.93 -9.47
N ASP A 41 -10.76 14.80 -10.17
CA ASP A 41 -9.70 13.79 -10.15
C ASP A 41 -8.28 14.37 -10.33
N SER A 42 -8.12 15.39 -11.17
CA SER A 42 -6.83 16.05 -11.37
C SER A 42 -6.31 16.76 -10.11
N VAL A 43 -7.20 17.29 -9.28
CA VAL A 43 -6.85 17.93 -8.00
C VAL A 43 -6.48 16.87 -6.98
N TYR A 44 -7.28 15.80 -6.86
CA TYR A 44 -6.95 14.67 -6.00
C TYR A 44 -5.58 14.08 -6.35
N THR A 45 -5.36 13.79 -7.62
CA THR A 45 -4.10 13.22 -8.12
C THR A 45 -2.93 14.13 -7.81
N ALA A 46 -3.01 15.42 -8.13
CA ALA A 46 -1.91 16.35 -7.88
C ALA A 46 -1.62 16.53 -6.38
N ALA A 47 -2.66 16.62 -5.56
CA ALA A 47 -2.50 16.77 -4.11
C ALA A 47 -1.92 15.51 -3.46
N LEU A 48 -2.40 14.32 -3.85
CA LEU A 48 -1.86 13.06 -3.37
C LEU A 48 -0.41 12.87 -3.78
N ILE A 49 -0.02 13.17 -5.02
CA ILE A 49 1.39 13.11 -5.44
C ILE A 49 2.26 13.98 -4.53
N ALA A 50 1.85 15.24 -4.30
CA ALA A 50 2.61 16.13 -3.43
C ALA A 50 2.73 15.58 -2.00
N LEU A 51 1.66 15.01 -1.44
CA LEU A 51 1.66 14.40 -0.11
C LEU A 51 2.50 13.12 -0.04
N THR A 52 2.43 12.25 -1.05
CA THR A 52 3.11 10.95 -1.03
C THR A 52 4.59 11.03 -1.38
N GLU A 53 5.01 12.08 -2.08
CA GLU A 53 6.42 12.40 -2.34
C GLU A 53 7.06 13.23 -1.20
N SER A 54 6.31 13.53 -0.13
CA SER A 54 6.81 14.29 1.03
C SER A 54 7.55 13.39 2.04
N ASP A 55 7.93 13.96 3.19
CA ASP A 55 8.56 13.20 4.26
C ASP A 55 7.61 12.22 4.99
N ASN A 56 8.21 11.34 5.79
CA ASN A 56 7.48 10.31 6.53
C ASN A 56 6.41 10.87 7.50
N ASN A 57 6.60 12.09 8.05
CA ASN A 57 5.61 12.68 8.96
C ASN A 57 4.34 13.10 8.20
N VAL A 58 4.50 13.58 6.96
CA VAL A 58 3.38 13.88 6.07
C VAL A 58 2.65 12.60 5.68
N LEU A 59 3.38 11.54 5.35
CA LEU A 59 2.79 10.21 5.08
C LEU A 59 2.01 9.66 6.27
N ASP A 60 2.57 9.73 7.49
CA ASP A 60 1.87 9.34 8.72
C ASP A 60 0.59 10.14 8.92
N THR A 61 0.62 11.43 8.60
CA THR A 61 -0.56 12.30 8.68
C THR A 61 -1.62 11.90 7.66
N LEU A 62 -1.22 11.63 6.42
CA LEU A 62 -2.12 11.14 5.36
C LEU A 62 -2.79 9.82 5.76
N MET A 63 -2.03 8.83 6.24
CA MET A 63 -2.57 7.53 6.67
C MET A 63 -3.58 7.69 7.82
N LYS A 64 -3.28 8.53 8.82
CA LYS A 64 -4.21 8.83 9.93
C LYS A 64 -5.50 9.50 9.47
N ARG A 65 -5.48 10.18 8.32
CA ARG A 65 -6.64 10.87 7.77
C ARG A 65 -7.35 10.12 6.64
N PHE A 66 -6.88 8.91 6.30
CA PHE A 66 -7.36 8.16 5.14
C PHE A 66 -8.88 7.99 5.08
N LEU A 67 -9.52 7.63 6.19
CA LEU A 67 -10.97 7.43 6.25
C LEU A 67 -11.79 8.73 6.13
N PHE A 68 -11.16 9.90 6.23
CA PHE A 68 -11.80 11.20 6.03
C PHE A 68 -11.64 11.73 4.60
N LEU A 69 -10.86 11.04 3.76
CA LEU A 69 -10.68 11.42 2.36
C LEU A 69 -11.95 11.12 1.56
N GLN A 70 -12.13 11.83 0.45
CA GLN A 70 -13.16 11.49 -0.53
C GLN A 70 -12.91 10.08 -1.08
N ASP A 71 -13.95 9.28 -1.34
CA ASP A 71 -13.84 7.88 -1.79
C ASP A 71 -12.90 7.72 -2.99
N GLN A 72 -13.02 8.61 -3.98
CA GLN A 72 -12.14 8.63 -5.15
C GLN A 72 -10.68 8.90 -4.78
N ALA A 73 -10.44 9.78 -3.80
CA ALA A 73 -9.10 10.06 -3.29
C ALA A 73 -8.54 8.88 -2.48
N GLN A 74 -9.36 8.15 -1.72
CA GLN A 74 -8.95 6.92 -1.03
C GLN A 74 -8.45 5.87 -2.04
N MET A 75 -9.24 5.61 -3.08
CA MET A 75 -8.88 4.65 -4.13
C MET A 75 -7.60 5.03 -4.88
N LEU A 76 -7.33 6.33 -5.07
CA LEU A 76 -6.09 6.83 -5.67
C LEU A 76 -4.90 6.77 -4.69
N ALA A 77 -5.13 6.97 -3.40
CA ALA A 77 -4.08 6.97 -2.39
C ALA A 77 -3.46 5.59 -2.19
N ILE A 78 -4.24 4.51 -2.28
CA ILE A 78 -3.77 3.12 -2.12
C ILE A 78 -2.54 2.79 -3.00
N PRO A 79 -2.61 2.91 -4.33
CA PRO A 79 -1.44 2.64 -5.17
C PRO A 79 -0.29 3.62 -4.91
N MET A 80 -0.55 4.89 -4.61
CA MET A 80 0.51 5.88 -4.36
C MET A 80 1.29 5.58 -3.06
N LEU A 81 0.60 5.22 -1.98
CA LEU A 81 1.22 4.80 -0.72
C LEU A 81 2.11 3.57 -0.91
N ALA A 82 1.66 2.62 -1.73
CA ALA A 82 2.43 1.39 -1.98
C ALA A 82 3.69 1.60 -2.84
N THR A 83 3.77 2.73 -3.56
CA THR A 83 4.95 3.12 -4.34
C THR A 83 5.99 3.89 -3.52
N THR A 84 5.71 4.21 -2.26
CA THR A 84 6.69 4.78 -1.34
C THR A 84 7.68 3.72 -0.86
N ASP A 85 8.88 4.15 -0.44
CA ASP A 85 9.86 3.29 0.23
C ASP A 85 9.63 3.20 1.76
N TYR A 86 8.61 3.90 2.27
CA TYR A 86 8.28 3.94 3.68
C TYR A 86 7.48 2.70 4.09
N VAL A 87 8.15 1.78 4.80
CA VAL A 87 7.59 0.46 5.18
C VAL A 87 6.26 0.54 5.93
N VAL A 88 6.02 1.61 6.69
CA VAL A 88 4.78 1.81 7.43
C VAL A 88 3.57 1.88 6.50
N CYS A 89 3.73 2.41 5.27
CA CYS A 89 2.67 2.39 4.25
C CYS A 89 2.21 0.98 3.92
N TYR A 90 3.12 0.00 3.85
CA TYR A 90 2.72 -1.39 3.60
C TYR A 90 1.96 -1.99 4.79
N THR A 91 2.36 -1.64 6.02
CA THR A 91 1.66 -2.09 7.24
C THR A 91 0.24 -1.53 7.26
N PHE A 92 0.10 -0.24 7.00
CA PHE A 92 -1.20 0.42 6.87
C PHE A 92 -2.09 -0.22 5.80
N LEU A 93 -1.55 -0.52 4.61
CA LEU A 93 -2.32 -1.19 3.56
C LEU A 93 -2.74 -2.61 3.95
N LEU A 94 -1.94 -3.32 4.74
CA LEU A 94 -2.28 -4.65 5.27
C LEU A 94 -3.36 -4.58 6.34
N GLU A 95 -3.37 -3.54 7.17
CA GLU A 95 -4.45 -3.24 8.11
C GLU A 95 -5.75 -2.93 7.35
N LEU A 96 -5.71 -2.08 6.31
CA LEU A 96 -6.88 -1.84 5.45
C LEU A 96 -7.37 -3.13 4.79
N LEU A 97 -6.46 -3.96 4.26
CA LEU A 97 -6.83 -5.25 3.66
C LEU A 97 -7.54 -6.18 4.67
N LYS A 98 -7.21 -6.06 5.95
CA LYS A 98 -7.83 -6.83 7.04
C LYS A 98 -9.20 -6.30 7.41
N GLU A 99 -9.31 -4.98 7.60
CA GLU A 99 -10.49 -4.34 8.18
C GLU A 99 -11.56 -3.96 7.14
N SER A 100 -11.19 -3.84 5.87
CA SER A 100 -12.12 -3.35 4.85
C SER A 100 -13.21 -4.36 4.48
N ASP A 101 -14.44 -3.87 4.48
CA ASP A 101 -15.62 -4.55 3.94
C ASP A 101 -15.87 -4.21 2.46
N ASN A 102 -15.16 -3.22 1.91
CA ASN A 102 -15.31 -2.82 0.52
C ASN A 102 -14.49 -3.74 -0.40
N LEU A 103 -15.18 -4.55 -1.20
CA LEU A 103 -14.53 -5.51 -2.10
C LEU A 103 -13.68 -4.85 -3.20
N ASP A 104 -14.04 -3.66 -3.66
CA ASP A 104 -13.26 -2.92 -4.66
C ASP A 104 -11.95 -2.40 -4.04
N GLU A 105 -12.01 -1.95 -2.80
CA GLU A 105 -10.84 -1.55 -2.02
C GLU A 105 -9.92 -2.75 -1.75
N VAL A 106 -10.48 -3.86 -1.27
CA VAL A 106 -9.75 -5.12 -1.06
C VAL A 106 -9.07 -5.59 -2.34
N ALA A 107 -9.76 -5.54 -3.47
CA ALA A 107 -9.21 -5.91 -4.77
C ALA A 107 -8.08 -4.97 -5.21
N MET A 108 -8.24 -3.66 -5.01
CA MET A 108 -7.21 -2.66 -5.30
C MET A 108 -5.96 -2.89 -4.46
N ILE A 109 -6.09 -3.05 -3.14
CA ILE A 109 -4.98 -3.32 -2.24
C ILE A 109 -4.28 -4.61 -2.63
N ALA A 110 -5.02 -5.69 -2.90
CA ALA A 110 -4.45 -6.96 -3.30
C ALA A 110 -3.66 -6.87 -4.61
N MET A 111 -4.21 -6.18 -5.62
CA MET A 111 -3.55 -5.94 -6.90
C MET A 111 -2.25 -5.15 -6.70
N VAL A 112 -2.31 -4.07 -5.92
CA VAL A 112 -1.17 -3.19 -5.66
C VAL A 112 -0.06 -3.93 -4.90
N LEU A 113 -0.37 -4.57 -3.78
CA LEU A 113 0.60 -5.35 -2.99
C LEU A 113 1.22 -6.51 -3.78
N SER A 114 0.49 -7.08 -4.73
CA SER A 114 1.03 -8.14 -5.60
C SER A 114 1.99 -7.62 -6.68
N SER A 115 1.93 -6.32 -7.00
CA SER A 115 2.66 -5.68 -8.09
C SER A 115 3.84 -4.83 -7.61
N THR A 116 3.91 -4.52 -6.31
CA THR A 116 4.99 -3.71 -5.71
C THR A 116 6.28 -4.51 -5.50
N HIS A 117 7.30 -3.86 -4.93
CA HIS A 117 8.54 -4.51 -4.53
C HIS A 117 8.26 -5.67 -3.56
N TYR A 118 8.70 -6.87 -3.92
CA TYR A 118 8.44 -8.11 -3.17
C TYR A 118 9.06 -8.17 -1.77
N LEU A 119 9.71 -7.09 -1.31
CA LEU A 119 10.13 -6.90 0.07
C LEU A 119 8.95 -6.89 1.06
N VAL A 120 7.72 -6.71 0.58
CA VAL A 120 6.50 -6.87 1.39
C VAL A 120 6.18 -8.35 1.72
N VAL A 121 6.74 -9.32 0.98
CA VAL A 121 6.45 -10.76 1.18
C VAL A 121 6.74 -11.23 2.61
N PRO A 122 7.92 -10.96 3.22
CA PRO A 122 8.17 -11.29 4.62
C PRO A 122 7.15 -10.70 5.59
N ILE A 123 6.70 -9.46 5.36
CA ILE A 123 5.70 -8.79 6.21
C ILE A 123 4.37 -9.55 6.11
N MET A 124 3.91 -9.86 4.90
CA MET A 124 2.69 -10.64 4.70
C MET A 124 2.79 -12.06 5.26
N VAL A 125 3.97 -12.69 5.23
CA VAL A 125 4.16 -14.01 5.85
C VAL A 125 3.97 -13.89 7.37
N ASN A 126 4.46 -12.82 7.99
CA ASN A 126 4.24 -12.58 9.42
C ASN A 126 2.75 -12.41 9.75
N GLU A 127 1.99 -11.75 8.88
CA GLU A 127 0.55 -11.54 9.05
C GLU A 127 -0.30 -12.82 8.99
N LEU A 128 0.24 -13.94 8.49
CA LEU A 128 -0.44 -15.25 8.53
C LEU A 128 -0.61 -15.81 9.94
N ILE A 129 -0.06 -15.15 10.97
CA ILE A 129 -0.35 -15.47 12.38
C ILE A 129 -1.78 -15.07 12.78
N SER A 130 -2.47 -14.26 11.98
CA SER A 130 -3.83 -13.80 12.26
C SER A 130 -4.83 -14.96 12.35
N ASP A 131 -5.68 -14.93 13.39
CA ASP A 131 -6.80 -15.88 13.56
C ASP A 131 -7.98 -15.59 12.62
N ASP A 132 -7.95 -14.45 11.92
CA ASP A 132 -8.95 -14.08 10.92
C ASP A 132 -8.76 -14.89 9.63
N ALA A 133 -9.63 -15.87 9.42
CA ALA A 133 -9.63 -16.72 8.24
C ALA A 133 -9.90 -15.93 6.94
N VAL A 134 -10.77 -14.92 6.98
CA VAL A 134 -11.09 -14.10 5.80
C VAL A 134 -9.86 -13.31 5.38
N TYR A 135 -9.16 -12.72 6.34
CA TYR A 135 -7.92 -12.02 6.08
C TYR A 135 -6.82 -12.94 5.54
N CYS A 136 -6.65 -14.13 6.14
CA CYS A 136 -5.70 -15.13 5.64
C CYS A 136 -6.01 -15.58 4.21
N ASP A 137 -7.28 -15.72 3.84
CA ASP A 137 -7.69 -16.02 2.46
C ASP A 137 -7.39 -14.87 1.50
N ARG A 138 -7.58 -13.61 1.93
CA ARG A 138 -7.18 -12.40 1.18
C ARG A 138 -5.67 -12.40 0.95
N LEU A 139 -4.85 -12.62 1.98
CA LEU A 139 -3.39 -12.76 1.86
C LEU A 139 -3.00 -13.89 0.89
N GLY A 140 -3.69 -15.04 0.96
CA GLY A 140 -3.50 -16.15 0.02
C GLY A 140 -3.71 -15.73 -1.44
N SER A 141 -4.72 -14.90 -1.69
CA SER A 141 -4.98 -14.33 -3.01
C SER A 141 -3.83 -13.42 -3.47
N VAL A 142 -3.30 -12.57 -2.59
CA VAL A 142 -2.12 -11.73 -2.88
C VAL A 142 -0.90 -12.59 -3.20
N PHE A 143 -0.59 -13.60 -2.40
CA PHE A 143 0.52 -14.52 -2.65
C PHE A 143 0.39 -15.27 -3.97
N LYS A 144 -0.83 -15.67 -4.35
CA LYS A 144 -1.10 -16.28 -5.66
C LYS A 144 -0.80 -15.32 -6.80
N LEU A 145 -1.21 -14.06 -6.69
CA LEU A 145 -0.94 -13.02 -7.69
C LEU A 145 0.55 -12.72 -7.83
N ILE A 146 1.29 -12.65 -6.72
CA ILE A 146 2.76 -12.53 -6.74
C ILE A 146 3.38 -13.72 -7.46
N GLY A 147 2.86 -14.92 -7.18
CA GLY A 147 3.27 -16.16 -7.81
C GLY A 147 4.43 -16.85 -7.10
N PHE A 148 4.38 -18.19 -7.12
CA PHE A 148 5.27 -19.08 -6.38
C PHE A 148 6.76 -18.77 -6.58
N LYS A 149 7.22 -18.52 -7.82
CA LYS A 149 8.64 -18.30 -8.11
C LYS A 149 9.23 -17.13 -7.32
N LYS A 150 8.44 -16.09 -7.04
CA LYS A 150 8.87 -14.92 -6.28
C LYS A 150 8.77 -15.19 -4.78
N VAL A 151 7.64 -15.73 -4.31
CA VAL A 151 7.43 -16.09 -2.89
C VAL A 151 8.47 -17.08 -2.38
N ALA A 152 8.80 -18.11 -3.18
CA ALA A 152 9.76 -19.15 -2.82
C ALA A 152 11.16 -18.62 -2.46
N LYS A 153 11.58 -17.48 -3.05
CA LYS A 153 12.86 -16.83 -2.73
C LYS A 153 12.95 -16.36 -1.29
N TYR A 154 11.82 -16.08 -0.66
CA TYR A 154 11.75 -15.67 0.75
C TYR A 154 11.58 -16.88 1.66
N LEU A 155 10.76 -17.85 1.27
CA LEU A 155 10.52 -19.07 2.06
C LEU A 155 11.78 -19.93 2.23
N ILE A 156 12.69 -19.94 1.24
CA ILE A 156 13.93 -20.72 1.32
C ILE A 156 14.93 -20.17 2.34
N LEU A 157 14.83 -18.89 2.71
CA LEU A 157 15.77 -18.23 3.61
C LEU A 157 15.61 -18.67 5.07
N HIS A 158 14.45 -19.20 5.44
CA HIS A 158 14.19 -19.67 6.80
C HIS A 158 14.66 -21.12 6.97
N PRO A 159 15.14 -21.57 8.14
CA PRO A 159 15.49 -22.97 8.37
C PRO A 159 14.31 -23.92 8.10
N GLN A 160 13.15 -23.58 8.65
CA GLN A 160 11.86 -24.26 8.39
C GLN A 160 10.96 -23.33 7.58
N ILE A 161 10.10 -23.89 6.71
CA ILE A 161 9.18 -23.06 5.93
C ILE A 161 8.10 -22.54 6.90
N PRO A 162 7.99 -21.21 7.12
CA PRO A 162 6.96 -20.66 7.98
C PRO A 162 5.57 -20.95 7.37
N PHE A 163 4.60 -21.27 8.22
CA PHE A 163 3.22 -21.59 7.80
C PHE A 163 3.17 -22.62 6.64
N GLU A 164 3.98 -23.69 6.73
CA GLU A 164 4.15 -24.67 5.65
C GLU A 164 2.81 -25.24 5.14
N SER A 165 1.86 -25.55 6.04
CA SER A 165 0.52 -26.04 5.67
C SER A 165 -0.25 -25.07 4.78
N PHE A 166 -0.20 -23.77 5.10
CA PHE A 166 -0.82 -22.72 4.30
C PHE A 166 -0.24 -22.69 2.89
N PHE A 167 1.09 -22.66 2.75
CA PHE A 167 1.73 -22.61 1.43
C PHE A 167 1.58 -23.89 0.62
N ARG A 168 1.48 -25.05 1.29
CA ARG A 168 1.13 -26.34 0.64
C ARG A 168 -0.27 -26.29 0.05
N ASN A 169 -1.24 -25.80 0.80
CA ASN A 169 -2.60 -25.62 0.30
C ASN A 169 -2.65 -24.60 -0.84
N LEU A 170 -1.85 -23.54 -0.76
CA LEU A 170 -1.88 -22.45 -1.72
C LEU A 170 -1.20 -22.80 -3.06
N PHE A 171 -0.03 -23.45 -3.02
CA PHE A 171 0.82 -23.68 -4.20
C PHE A 171 0.97 -25.15 -4.59
N GLY A 172 0.60 -26.09 -3.72
CA GLY A 172 0.73 -27.54 -3.90
C GLY A 172 1.95 -28.13 -3.20
N ASN A 173 1.83 -29.38 -2.74
CA ASN A 173 2.88 -30.11 -2.01
C ASN A 173 4.20 -30.17 -2.78
N GLU A 174 4.15 -30.54 -4.06
CA GLU A 174 5.33 -30.74 -4.91
C GLU A 174 6.22 -29.48 -4.95
N LYS A 175 5.62 -28.29 -5.02
CA LYS A 175 6.35 -27.02 -5.06
C LYS A 175 7.04 -26.73 -3.74
N ILE A 176 6.39 -27.03 -2.61
CA ILE A 176 6.96 -26.83 -1.28
C ILE A 176 8.08 -27.84 -1.01
N ASP A 177 7.92 -29.08 -1.43
CA ASP A 177 8.96 -30.12 -1.32
C ASP A 177 10.21 -29.75 -2.12
N PHE A 178 10.04 -29.15 -3.31
CA PHE A 178 11.15 -28.65 -4.11
C PHE A 178 11.97 -27.55 -3.40
N ILE A 179 11.33 -26.67 -2.61
CA ILE A 179 12.07 -25.67 -1.81
C ILE A 179 12.92 -26.38 -0.76
N LYS A 180 12.38 -27.41 -0.10
CA LYS A 180 13.08 -28.17 0.95
C LYS A 180 14.29 -28.93 0.41
N GLN A 181 14.20 -29.45 -0.82
CA GLN A 181 15.31 -30.14 -1.50
C GLN A 181 16.46 -29.22 -1.93
N LYS A 182 16.22 -27.90 -1.99
CA LYS A 182 17.22 -26.90 -2.41
C LYS A 182 17.98 -26.24 -1.25
N LYS A 183 17.64 -26.58 -0.02
CA LYS A 183 18.39 -26.20 1.19
C LYS A 183 19.47 -27.23 1.45
#